data_AF-A0A957YTN3-F1
#
_entry.id   AF-A0A957YTN3-F1
#
_cell.length_a   1.000
_cell.length_b   1.000
_cell.length_c   1.000
_cell.angle_alpha   90.00
_cell.angle_beta   90.00
_cell.angle_gamma   90.00
#
_symmetry.space_group_name_H-M   'P 1'
#
loop_
_entity.id
_entity.type
_entity.pdbx_description
1 polymer ?
#
loop_
_entity_poly.entity_id
_entity_poly.type
_entity_poly.pdbx_seq_one_letter_code
_entity_poly.pdbx_strand_id
1 'polypeptide(L)'
;VVHFDDAPLEKGCIRVVPGSHKLGMIEHLPEGGWHLPFSQYPIESSVPCPAEAGDVLFFSYLTIHGSGINTSNEARTTLLVQMRDPMDPPVKLTHLSRGQGMMLRGIDPSGRHYPMSEADAVRAQGPTMGGAMGGEPTM
;
A
#
# COMPACT_ATOMS: atom_id res chain seq x y z
N VAL A 1 3.37 -5.08 7.02
CA VAL A 1 4.08 -5.74 5.90
C VAL A 1 4.17 -7.22 6.21
N VAL A 2 3.65 -8.07 5.33
CA VAL A 2 3.68 -9.52 5.47
C VAL A 2 4.90 -10.05 4.72
N HIS A 3 5.70 -10.90 5.36
CA HIS A 3 6.89 -11.52 4.78
C HIS A 3 6.55 -12.90 4.22
N PHE A 4 6.84 -13.15 2.94
CA PHE A 4 6.64 -14.47 2.32
C PHE A 4 7.90 -15.33 2.30
N ASP A 5 9.05 -14.72 2.54
CA ASP A 5 10.33 -15.37 2.69
C ASP A 5 11.11 -14.72 3.83
N ASP A 6 12.14 -15.43 4.31
CA ASP A 6 13.04 -14.91 5.33
C ASP A 6 13.70 -13.63 4.83
N ALA A 7 13.73 -12.62 5.69
CA ALA A 7 14.35 -11.33 5.43
C ALA A 7 15.44 -11.07 6.48
N PRO A 8 16.59 -11.76 6.42
CA PRO A 8 17.74 -11.45 7.24
C PRO A 8 18.42 -10.14 6.77
N LEU A 9 19.51 -9.73 7.45
CA LEU A 9 20.19 -8.46 7.14
C LEU A 9 20.73 -8.43 5.70
N GLU A 10 21.37 -9.51 5.26
CA GLU A 10 21.98 -9.69 3.95
C GLU A 10 20.95 -9.70 2.81
N LYS A 11 19.70 -10.07 3.10
CA LYS A 11 18.57 -9.99 2.16
C LYS A 11 17.88 -8.63 2.18
N GLY A 12 18.48 -7.67 2.88
CA GLY A 12 18.04 -6.28 2.93
C GLY A 12 16.76 -6.09 3.74
N CYS A 13 16.61 -6.70 4.92
CA CYS A 13 15.45 -6.53 5.80
C CYS A 13 14.96 -5.08 5.96
N ILE A 14 13.68 -4.91 6.32
CA ILE A 14 13.13 -3.58 6.60
C ILE A 14 13.90 -2.98 7.79
N ARG A 15 14.09 -1.66 7.75
CA ARG A 15 14.68 -0.91 8.84
C ARG A 15 13.81 0.27 9.20
N VAL A 16 13.78 0.64 10.47
CA VAL A 16 12.91 1.70 10.99
C VAL A 16 13.68 2.66 11.89
N VAL A 17 13.26 3.91 11.95
CA VAL A 17 13.73 4.87 12.97
C VAL A 17 12.70 4.90 14.10
N PRO A 18 12.96 4.30 15.27
CA PRO A 18 11.99 4.24 16.36
C PRO A 18 11.53 5.63 16.80
N GLY A 19 10.23 5.79 17.08
CA GLY A 19 9.65 7.04 17.55
C GLY A 19 9.47 8.14 16.49
N SER A 20 10.02 7.98 15.28
CA SER A 20 9.95 8.99 14.21
C SER A 20 8.53 9.33 13.74
N HIS A 21 7.56 8.42 13.92
CA HIS A 21 6.14 8.69 13.63
C HIS A 21 5.56 9.90 14.39
N LYS A 22 6.20 10.34 15.47
CA LYS A 22 5.81 11.52 16.24
C LYS A 22 6.22 12.84 15.58
N LEU A 23 7.07 12.81 14.56
CA LEU A 23 7.51 13.98 13.81
C LEU A 23 6.44 14.48 12.82
N GLY A 24 5.39 13.70 12.59
CA GLY A 24 4.36 14.01 11.60
C GLY A 24 4.81 13.70 10.18
N MET A 25 4.21 14.39 9.19
CA MET A 25 4.57 14.23 7.78
C MET A 25 5.88 14.96 7.49
N ILE A 26 6.81 14.25 6.85
CA ILE A 26 8.11 14.79 6.42
C ILE A 26 8.13 14.86 4.90
N GLU A 27 8.63 15.96 4.36
CA GLU A 27 8.75 16.16 2.92
C GLU A 27 9.79 15.20 2.32
N HIS A 28 9.40 14.53 1.23
CA HIS A 28 10.25 13.60 0.51
C HIS A 28 10.89 14.28 -0.70
N LEU A 29 12.13 13.91 -0.98
CA LEU A 29 12.82 14.28 -2.22
C LEU A 29 12.26 13.43 -3.37
N PRO A 30 11.75 14.06 -4.45
CA PRO A 30 11.16 13.32 -5.57
C PRO A 30 12.20 12.60 -6.42
N GLU A 31 13.43 13.10 -6.49
CA GLU A 31 14.52 12.50 -7.26
C GLU A 31 14.82 11.09 -6.76
N GLY A 32 15.00 10.13 -7.67
CA GLY A 32 15.39 8.76 -7.30
C GLY A 32 14.29 7.91 -6.65
N GLY A 33 13.04 8.38 -6.62
CA GLY A 33 11.89 7.55 -6.24
C GLY A 33 11.32 7.83 -4.85
N TRP A 34 11.13 9.11 -4.49
CA TRP A 34 10.48 9.56 -3.26
C TRP A 34 11.14 9.01 -1.99
N HIS A 35 12.18 9.69 -1.50
CA HIS A 35 12.92 9.27 -0.31
C HIS A 35 13.23 10.46 0.61
N LEU A 36 13.64 10.17 1.85
CA LEU A 36 14.17 11.19 2.74
C LEU A 36 15.67 11.45 2.46
N PRO A 37 16.19 12.65 2.75
CA PRO A 37 17.61 12.94 2.54
C PRO A 37 18.50 12.06 3.43
N PHE A 38 19.34 11.22 2.83
CA PHE A 38 20.25 10.32 3.55
C PHE A 38 21.27 11.06 4.43
N SER A 39 21.56 12.33 4.12
CA SER A 39 22.41 13.18 4.96
C SER A 39 21.79 13.49 6.33
N GLN A 40 20.46 13.46 6.43
CA GLN A 40 19.73 13.66 7.69
C GLN A 40 19.25 12.34 8.29
N TYR A 41 18.85 11.40 7.44
CA TYR A 41 18.30 10.10 7.82
C TYR A 41 19.10 8.96 7.17
N PRO A 42 20.37 8.74 7.59
CA PRO A 42 21.18 7.66 7.04
C PRO A 42 20.59 6.29 7.41
N ILE A 43 20.55 5.38 6.44
CA ILE A 43 19.96 4.04 6.61
C ILE A 43 20.64 3.30 7.77
N GLU A 44 21.94 3.49 7.94
CA GLU A 44 22.77 2.82 8.95
C GLU A 44 22.37 3.20 10.38
N SER A 45 21.75 4.38 10.57
CA SER A 45 21.26 4.83 11.88
C SER A 45 19.89 4.26 12.26
N SER A 46 19.20 3.61 11.31
CA SER A 46 17.92 2.95 11.56
C SER A 46 18.11 1.54 12.17
N VAL A 47 17.11 1.07 12.90
CA VAL A 47 17.08 -0.26 13.52
C VAL A 47 16.64 -1.31 12.50
N PRO A 48 17.45 -2.35 12.22
CA PRO A 48 17.03 -3.44 11.35
C PRO A 48 15.92 -4.28 12.00
N CYS A 49 15.00 -4.75 11.18
CA CYS A 49 13.90 -5.64 11.56
C CYS A 49 13.99 -6.92 10.73
N PRO A 50 14.92 -7.84 11.05
CA PRO A 50 14.92 -9.17 10.45
C PRO A 50 13.59 -9.87 10.73
N ALA A 51 13.16 -10.71 9.79
CA ALA A 51 11.88 -11.41 9.87
C ALA A 51 12.01 -12.80 9.24
N GLU A 52 11.27 -13.76 9.76
CA GLU A 52 11.12 -15.10 9.17
C GLU A 52 9.91 -15.13 8.22
N ALA A 53 9.88 -16.11 7.31
CA ALA A 53 8.72 -16.32 6.45
C ALA A 53 7.44 -16.50 7.27
N GLY A 54 6.41 -15.68 7.00
CA GLY A 54 5.16 -15.64 7.74
C GLY A 54 5.06 -14.53 8.77
N ASP A 55 6.18 -13.89 9.16
CA ASP A 55 6.15 -12.76 10.07
C ASP A 55 5.43 -11.55 9.47
N VAL A 56 4.86 -10.74 10.36
CA VAL A 56 4.17 -9.50 10.00
C VAL A 56 4.72 -8.33 10.80
N LEU A 57 5.30 -7.37 10.10
CA LEU A 57 5.75 -6.11 10.68
C LEU A 57 4.63 -5.07 10.66
N PHE A 58 4.22 -4.59 11.83
CA PHE A 58 3.24 -3.51 12.00
C PHE A 58 3.94 -2.22 12.45
N PHE A 59 3.68 -1.13 11.74
CA PHE A 59 4.18 0.20 12.10
C PHE A 59 3.25 1.29 11.56
N SER A 60 3.32 2.48 12.17
CA SER A 60 2.60 3.65 11.66
C SER A 60 3.14 4.06 10.30
N TYR A 61 2.26 4.44 9.37
CA TYR A 61 2.64 4.95 8.05
C TYR A 61 3.50 6.23 8.10
N LEU A 62 3.55 6.91 9.25
CA LEU A 62 4.44 8.06 9.51
C LEU A 62 5.83 7.66 10.02
N THR A 63 6.05 6.38 10.33
CA THR A 63 7.37 5.92 10.80
C THR A 63 8.35 5.97 9.63
N ILE A 64 9.49 6.65 9.81
CA ILE A 64 10.58 6.60 8.84
C ILE A 64 11.05 5.16 8.73
N HIS A 65 11.02 4.63 7.52
CA HIS A 65 11.40 3.26 7.21
C HIS A 65 12.11 3.19 5.86
N GLY A 66 12.90 2.14 5.70
CA GLY A 66 13.61 1.79 4.47
C GLY A 66 13.91 0.30 4.43
N SER A 67 14.69 -0.15 3.47
CA SER A 67 15.22 -1.51 3.43
C SER A 67 16.73 -1.45 3.27
N GLY A 68 17.42 -2.43 3.85
CA GLY A 68 18.85 -2.62 3.56
C GLY A 68 19.08 -2.97 2.09
N ILE A 69 20.32 -2.84 1.63
CA ILE A 69 20.73 -3.36 0.33
C ILE A 69 20.69 -4.89 0.40
N ASN A 70 20.03 -5.52 -0.57
CA ASN A 70 20.06 -6.96 -0.72
C ASN A 70 21.39 -7.36 -1.38
N THR A 71 22.27 -8.00 -0.61
CA THR A 71 23.56 -8.53 -1.06
C THR A 71 23.55 -10.05 -1.21
N SER A 72 22.38 -10.68 -1.05
CA SER A 72 22.18 -12.10 -1.30
C SER A 72 21.94 -12.39 -2.78
N ASN A 73 21.80 -13.67 -3.13
CA ASN A 73 21.43 -14.12 -4.48
C ASN A 73 19.94 -14.43 -4.60
N GLU A 74 19.11 -14.00 -3.64
CA GLU A 74 17.69 -14.33 -3.58
C GLU A 74 16.82 -13.08 -3.50
N ALA A 75 15.68 -13.09 -4.18
CA ALA A 75 14.70 -12.02 -4.08
C ALA A 75 13.99 -12.04 -2.72
N ARG A 76 13.66 -10.86 -2.19
CA ARG A 76 12.86 -10.70 -0.97
C ARG A 76 11.44 -10.28 -1.32
N THR A 77 10.46 -11.09 -0.96
CA THR A 77 9.04 -10.94 -1.33
C THR A 77 8.22 -10.55 -0.12
N THR A 78 7.45 -9.46 -0.27
CA THR A 78 6.57 -8.97 0.80
C THR A 78 5.24 -8.53 0.21
N LEU A 79 4.19 -8.58 1.04
CA LEU A 79 2.90 -7.96 0.76
C LEU A 79 2.70 -6.77 1.71
N LEU A 80 2.55 -5.57 1.14
CA LEU A 80 2.19 -4.38 1.88
C LEU A 80 0.67 -4.26 1.95
N VAL A 81 0.14 -4.22 3.17
CA VAL A 81 -1.26 -3.88 3.46
C VAL A 81 -1.27 -2.56 4.22
N GLN A 82 -1.95 -1.56 3.67
CA GLN A 82 -2.13 -0.26 4.29
C GLN A 82 -3.59 -0.12 4.74
N MET A 83 -3.77 0.34 5.98
CA MET A 83 -5.08 0.55 6.58
C MET A 83 -5.13 1.98 7.11
N ARG A 84 -6.31 2.59 7.04
CA ARG A 84 -6.58 3.92 7.57
C ARG A 84 -8.01 3.98 8.07
N ASP A 85 -8.29 4.97 8.91
CA ASP A 85 -9.67 5.31 9.26
C ASP A 85 -10.41 5.78 8.00
N PRO A 86 -11.67 5.37 7.76
CA PRO A 86 -12.43 5.85 6.59
C PRO A 86 -12.53 7.40 6.54
N MET A 87 -12.44 8.07 7.69
CA MET A 87 -12.46 9.53 7.84
C MET A 87 -11.14 10.22 7.54
N ASP A 88 -10.06 9.48 7.27
CA ASP A 88 -8.75 10.02 6.91
C ASP A 88 -8.58 10.05 5.37
N PRO A 89 -9.06 11.09 4.65
CA PRO A 89 -8.94 11.14 3.21
C PRO A 89 -7.49 11.36 2.78
N PRO A 90 -7.07 10.81 1.63
CA PRO A 90 -5.76 11.08 1.09
C PRO A 90 -5.62 12.57 0.74
N VAL A 91 -4.49 13.17 1.11
CA VAL A 91 -4.16 14.56 0.76
C VAL A 91 -3.98 14.71 -0.76
N LYS A 92 -3.44 13.69 -1.42
CA LYS A 92 -3.28 13.59 -2.88
C LYS A 92 -3.61 12.17 -3.33
N LEU A 93 -4.27 12.05 -4.49
CA LEU A 93 -4.64 10.75 -5.05
C LEU A 93 -3.51 10.19 -5.93
N THR A 94 -2.49 9.60 -5.29
CA THR A 94 -1.27 9.13 -5.99
C THR A 94 -1.06 7.61 -5.91
N HIS A 95 -1.74 6.91 -5.00
CA HIS A 95 -1.62 5.46 -4.81
C HIS A 95 -2.96 4.78 -4.98
N LEU A 96 -3.40 4.62 -6.24
CA LEU A 96 -4.58 3.84 -6.58
C LEU A 96 -4.21 2.36 -6.60
N SER A 97 -4.80 1.58 -5.69
CA SER A 97 -4.58 0.15 -5.58
C SER A 97 -5.90 -0.59 -5.56
N ARG A 98 -5.91 -1.81 -6.12
CA ARG A 98 -7.06 -2.70 -6.01
C ARG A 98 -7.32 -3.01 -4.53
N GLY A 99 -8.53 -2.72 -4.07
CA GLY A 99 -8.92 -2.86 -2.66
C GLY A 99 -8.85 -1.56 -1.84
N GLN A 100 -8.42 -0.43 -2.42
CA GLN A 100 -8.51 0.86 -1.73
C GLN A 100 -9.97 1.22 -1.42
N GLY A 101 -10.24 1.55 -0.16
CA GLY A 101 -11.60 1.81 0.31
C GLY A 101 -12.39 0.55 0.72
N MET A 102 -11.81 -0.65 0.62
CA MET A 102 -12.42 -1.85 1.17
C MET A 102 -12.54 -1.75 2.69
N MET A 103 -13.76 -1.79 3.20
CA MET A 103 -14.02 -1.83 4.63
C MET A 103 -13.68 -3.21 5.19
N LEU A 104 -12.64 -3.27 6.03
CA LEU A 104 -12.24 -4.52 6.70
C LEU A 104 -13.02 -4.76 8.00
N ARG A 105 -13.40 -3.69 8.70
CA ARG A 105 -14.19 -3.71 9.95
C ARG A 105 -14.95 -2.40 10.13
N GLY A 106 -16.12 -2.46 10.76
CA GLY A 106 -16.90 -1.29 11.14
C GLY A 106 -17.76 -0.74 10.00
N ILE A 107 -18.01 0.57 10.04
CA ILE A 107 -18.79 1.31 9.03
C ILE A 107 -17.99 2.53 8.56
N ASP A 108 -18.15 2.90 7.28
CA ASP A 108 -17.70 4.21 6.78
C ASP A 108 -18.87 5.21 6.89
N PRO A 109 -18.85 6.14 7.85
CA PRO A 109 -19.93 7.11 8.01
C PRO A 109 -19.94 8.19 6.92
N SER A 110 -18.87 8.33 6.12
CA SER A 110 -18.83 9.31 5.03
C SER A 110 -19.52 8.83 3.76
N GLY A 111 -19.77 7.52 3.64
CA GLY A 111 -20.32 6.93 2.41
C GLY A 111 -19.48 7.23 1.17
N ARG A 112 -18.17 7.48 1.32
CA ARG A 112 -17.31 7.89 0.21
C ARG A 112 -17.07 6.71 -0.72
N HIS A 113 -17.45 6.88 -1.97
CA HIS A 113 -17.09 5.94 -3.02
C HIS A 113 -15.65 6.24 -3.49
N TYR A 114 -14.73 5.30 -3.28
CA TYR A 114 -13.40 5.43 -3.87
C TYR A 114 -13.50 5.36 -5.39
N PRO A 115 -12.85 6.27 -6.14
CA PRO A 115 -12.81 6.14 -7.58
C PRO A 115 -12.12 4.83 -7.93
N MET A 116 -12.87 3.92 -8.55
CA MET A 116 -12.29 2.71 -9.11
C MET A 116 -11.43 3.08 -10.31
N SER A 117 -10.37 2.32 -10.57
CA SER A 117 -9.68 2.44 -11.85
C SER A 117 -10.68 2.19 -13.00
N GLU A 118 -10.50 2.80 -14.16
CA GLU A 118 -11.39 2.56 -15.32
C GLU A 118 -11.52 1.05 -15.62
N ALA A 119 -10.42 0.30 -15.48
CA ALA A 119 -10.40 -1.14 -15.66
C ALA A 119 -11.27 -1.91 -14.64
N ASP A 120 -11.38 -1.42 -13.40
CA ASP A 120 -12.21 -2.03 -12.37
C ASP A 120 -13.68 -1.56 -12.48
N ALA A 121 -13.92 -0.32 -12.94
CA ALA A 121 -15.26 0.20 -13.23
C ALA A 121 -15.95 -0.56 -14.38
N VAL A 122 -15.20 -0.91 -15.43
CA VAL A 122 -15.69 -1.72 -16.56
C VAL A 122 -16.04 -3.15 -16.13
N ARG A 123 -15.32 -3.74 -15.17
CA ARG A 123 -15.61 -5.09 -14.64
C ARG A 123 -16.79 -5.13 -13.67
N ALA A 124 -17.04 -4.03 -12.94
CA ALA A 124 -18.19 -3.92 -12.04
C ALA A 124 -19.51 -3.68 -12.78
N GLN A 125 -19.45 -3.16 -14.01
CA GLN A 125 -20.57 -3.21 -14.94
C GLN A 125 -20.70 -4.67 -15.40
N GLY A 126 -21.50 -5.46 -14.67
CA GLY A 126 -21.87 -6.81 -15.08
C GLY A 126 -22.40 -6.84 -16.53
N PRO A 127 -22.50 -8.03 -17.16
CA PRO A 127 -22.90 -8.13 -18.55
C PRO A 127 -24.20 -7.34 -18.76
N THR A 128 -24.14 -6.35 -19.65
CA THR A 128 -25.34 -5.63 -20.08
C THR A 128 -26.25 -6.68 -20.70
N MET A 129 -27.34 -7.00 -20.02
CA MET A 129 -28.42 -7.79 -20.59
C MET A 129 -29.02 -6.94 -21.72
N GLY A 130 -28.48 -7.12 -22.92
CA GLY A 130 -29.00 -6.53 -24.14
C GLY A 130 -30.40 -7.07 -24.37
N GLY A 131 -31.40 -6.35 -23.86
CA GLY A 131 -32.80 -6.57 -24.20
C GLY A 131 -33.01 -6.17 -25.66
N ALA A 132 -32.90 -7.13 -26.57
CA ALA A 132 -33.47 -7.00 -27.90
C ALA A 132 -34.99 -7.17 -27.79
N MET A 133 -35.70 -6.06 -27.54
CA MET A 133 -37.13 -5.97 -27.81
C MET A 133 -37.30 -5.78 -29.32
N GLY A 134 -37.54 -6.87 -30.04
CA GLY A 134 -37.77 -6.83 -31.49
C GLY A 134 -38.57 -8.05 -31.95
N GLY A 135 -39.87 -7.87 -32.11
CA GLY A 135 -40.77 -8.85 -32.71
C GLY A 135 -42.20 -8.32 -32.70
N GLU A 136 -42.61 -7.66 -33.78
CA GLU A 136 -44.00 -7.27 -34.02
C GLU A 136 -44.91 -8.52 -34.15
N PRO A 137 -46.18 -8.44 -33.74
CA PRO A 137 -47.11 -9.56 -33.90
C PRO A 137 -47.66 -9.57 -35.32
N THR A 138 -47.39 -10.61 -36.09
CA THR A 138 -48.20 -10.96 -37.26
C THR A 138 -49.46 -11.70 -36.83
N MET A 139 -50.61 -11.25 -37.35
CA MET A 139 -51.92 -11.89 -37.23
C MET A 139 -51.96 -13.28 -37.86
#